data_AF-A0AAJ1YF13-F1
#
_entry.id   AF-A0AAJ1YF13-F1
#
_cell.length_a   1.000
_cell.length_b   1.000
_cell.length_c   1.000
_cell.angle_alpha   90.00
_cell.angle_beta   90.00
_cell.angle_gamma   90.00
#
_symmetry.space_group_name_H-M   'P 1'
#
loop_
_entity.id
_entity.type
_entity.pdbx_description
1 polymer ?
#
loop_
_entity_poly.entity_id
_entity_poly.type
_entity_poly.pdbx_seq_one_letter_code
_entity_poly.pdbx_strand_id
1 'polypeptide(L)'
;MHTEIVYAKSPSMIDDGCDHTAVIIWNMNAKARARTGSPFVPAPVPVQVMQPKFDRKATGKKAAEKKIKKPGFPAEKLIEVMLGKTLSHSSILAALDINAPGHGLTKHGLQTRITAMLKSPHCQLTRHEKPIPEFTLTYVDPQYYANSERAAKVLR
;
A
#
# COMPACT_ATOMS: atom_id res chain seq x y z
N MET A 1 -25.30 -22.37 -41.97
CA MET A 1 -25.54 -22.01 -40.57
C MET A 1 -24.28 -22.33 -39.77
N HIS A 2 -23.30 -21.42 -39.74
CA HIS A 2 -22.10 -21.61 -38.93
C HIS A 2 -22.40 -21.06 -37.54
N THR A 3 -22.32 -21.91 -36.52
CA THR A 3 -22.42 -21.47 -35.12
C THR A 3 -21.06 -20.94 -34.70
N GLU A 4 -20.92 -19.62 -34.61
CA GLU A 4 -19.71 -19.00 -34.08
C GLU A 4 -19.61 -19.28 -32.57
N ILE A 5 -18.57 -20.00 -32.17
CA ILE A 5 -18.28 -20.27 -30.77
C ILE A 5 -17.64 -19.01 -30.18
N VAL A 6 -18.44 -18.23 -29.45
CA VAL A 6 -17.97 -17.05 -28.72
C VAL A 6 -17.31 -17.51 -27.43
N TYR A 7 -15.98 -17.59 -27.41
CA TYR A 7 -15.25 -17.79 -26.16
C TYR A 7 -15.22 -16.47 -25.37
N ALA A 8 -15.69 -16.51 -24.12
CA ALA A 8 -15.56 -15.38 -23.22
C ALA A 8 -14.08 -15.05 -23.00
N LYS A 9 -13.65 -13.84 -23.40
CA LYS A 9 -12.27 -13.38 -23.23
C LYS A 9 -12.05 -12.96 -21.76
N SER A 10 -11.81 -13.93 -20.87
CA SER A 10 -11.40 -13.65 -19.49
C SER A 10 -9.87 -13.54 -19.43
N PRO A 11 -9.30 -12.46 -18.85
CA PRO A 11 -7.87 -12.20 -18.90
C PRO A 11 -7.02 -13.04 -17.92
N SER A 12 -7.63 -13.97 -17.18
CA SER A 12 -6.91 -14.88 -16.28
C SER A 12 -7.83 -16.01 -15.79
N MET A 13 -8.11 -16.99 -16.64
CA MET A 13 -8.54 -18.29 -16.11
C MET A 13 -7.28 -18.96 -15.56
N ILE A 14 -7.08 -18.85 -14.24
CA ILE A 14 -5.97 -19.48 -13.55
C ILE A 14 -6.33 -20.97 -13.46
N ASP A 15 -5.65 -21.79 -14.25
CA ASP A 15 -5.69 -23.24 -14.11
C ASP A 15 -4.99 -23.62 -12.81
N ASP A 16 -5.74 -24.16 -11.86
CA ASP A 16 -5.24 -24.60 -10.55
C ASP A 16 -4.47 -25.93 -10.64
N GLY A 17 -4.45 -26.58 -11.81
CA GLY A 17 -3.73 -27.83 -12.04
C GLY A 17 -4.36 -29.03 -11.31
N CYS A 18 -5.59 -28.88 -10.84
CA CYS A 18 -6.35 -29.94 -10.17
C CYS A 18 -7.20 -30.73 -11.17
N ASP A 19 -7.23 -32.05 -11.01
CA ASP A 19 -8.18 -32.92 -11.68
C ASP A 19 -9.55 -32.81 -10.99
N HIS A 20 -10.46 -32.10 -11.67
CA HIS A 20 -11.84 -31.89 -11.24
C HIS A 20 -12.81 -32.93 -11.83
N THR A 21 -12.34 -33.92 -12.61
CA THR A 21 -13.22 -34.86 -13.34
C THR A 21 -14.19 -35.58 -12.40
N ALA A 22 -13.69 -36.10 -11.27
CA ALA A 22 -14.52 -36.78 -10.28
C ALA A 22 -15.58 -35.85 -9.68
N VAL A 23 -15.26 -34.58 -9.44
CA VAL A 23 -16.18 -33.57 -8.89
C VAL A 23 -17.26 -33.20 -9.91
N ILE A 24 -16.88 -33.06 -11.17
CA ILE A 24 -17.82 -32.78 -12.27
C ILE A 24 -18.81 -33.93 -12.42
N ILE A 25 -18.31 -35.17 -12.51
CA ILE A 25 -19.15 -36.38 -12.61
C ILE A 25 -20.06 -36.48 -11.38
N TRP A 26 -19.50 -36.20 -10.20
CA TRP A 26 -20.26 -36.16 -8.96
C TRP A 26 -21.42 -35.17 -9.06
N ASN A 27 -21.18 -33.93 -9.47
CA ASN A 27 -22.22 -32.90 -9.59
C ASN A 27 -23.26 -33.23 -10.67
N MET A 28 -22.83 -33.79 -11.80
CA MET A 28 -23.75 -34.25 -12.86
C MET A 28 -24.74 -35.31 -12.35
N ASN A 29 -24.26 -36.22 -11.50
CA ASN A 29 -25.08 -37.29 -10.94
C ASN A 29 -25.91 -36.87 -9.69
N ALA A 30 -25.88 -35.59 -9.28
CA ALA A 30 -26.60 -35.13 -8.09
C ALA A 30 -28.11 -35.34 -8.18
N LYS A 31 -28.71 -35.04 -9.34
CA LYS A 31 -30.15 -35.27 -9.58
C LYS A 31 -30.51 -36.75 -9.57
N ALA A 32 -29.64 -37.61 -10.09
CA ALA A 32 -29.86 -39.06 -10.07
C ALA A 32 -29.87 -39.56 -8.62
N ARG A 33 -28.86 -39.20 -7.83
CA ARG A 33 -28.77 -39.56 -6.40
C ARG A 33 -29.97 -39.09 -5.59
N ALA A 34 -30.43 -37.85 -5.82
CA ALA A 34 -31.61 -37.30 -5.16
C ALA A 34 -32.90 -38.07 -5.51
N ARG A 35 -33.03 -38.52 -6.76
CA ARG A 35 -34.22 -39.26 -7.23
C ARG A 35 -34.24 -40.72 -6.82
N THR A 36 -33.09 -41.39 -6.82
CA THR A 36 -32.98 -42.80 -6.47
C THR A 36 -32.88 -43.05 -4.97
N GLY A 37 -32.79 -41.99 -4.15
CA GLY A 37 -32.64 -42.12 -2.70
C GLY A 37 -31.36 -42.85 -2.30
N SER A 38 -30.29 -42.74 -3.09
CA SER A 38 -29.02 -43.41 -2.78
C SER A 38 -28.48 -42.93 -1.44
N PRO A 39 -27.74 -43.76 -0.70
CA PRO A 39 -27.09 -43.32 0.54
C PRO A 39 -26.24 -42.07 0.29
N PHE A 40 -26.19 -41.19 1.29
CA PHE A 40 -25.39 -39.99 1.21
C PHE A 40 -23.92 -40.37 1.04
N VAL A 41 -23.34 -39.98 -0.09
CA VAL A 41 -21.91 -40.07 -0.34
C VAL A 41 -21.40 -38.63 -0.45
N PRO A 42 -20.29 -38.26 0.20
CA PRO A 42 -19.75 -36.91 0.11
C PRO A 42 -19.12 -36.65 -1.26
N ALA A 43 -19.05 -35.38 -1.65
CA ALA A 43 -18.36 -34.98 -2.88
C ALA A 43 -16.86 -35.34 -2.81
N PRO A 44 -16.27 -35.90 -3.88
CA PRO A 44 -14.84 -36.13 -3.94
C PRO A 44 -14.08 -34.80 -3.93
N VAL A 45 -12.86 -34.81 -3.38
CA VAL A 45 -11.98 -33.64 -3.36
C VAL A 45 -11.16 -33.62 -4.66
N PRO A 46 -10.99 -32.47 -5.34
CA PRO A 46 -10.11 -32.35 -6.49
C PRO A 46 -8.69 -32.81 -6.16
N VAL A 47 -8.08 -33.58 -7.05
CA VAL A 47 -6.71 -34.11 -6.86
C VAL A 47 -5.74 -33.22 -7.61
N GLN A 48 -4.69 -32.73 -6.95
CA GLN A 48 -3.67 -31.95 -7.62
C GLN A 48 -2.80 -32.85 -8.51
N VAL A 49 -2.88 -32.66 -9.83
CA VAL A 49 -2.13 -33.47 -10.81
C VAL A 49 -0.94 -32.70 -11.36
N MET A 50 -1.07 -31.38 -11.48
CA MET A 50 0.03 -30.50 -11.88
C MET A 50 0.20 -29.39 -10.86
N GLN A 51 1.46 -29.02 -10.58
CA GLN A 51 1.69 -27.81 -9.83
C GLN A 51 1.25 -26.61 -10.69
N PRO A 52 0.35 -25.75 -10.18
CA PRO A 52 -0.12 -24.60 -10.94
C PRO A 52 1.09 -23.75 -11.32
N LYS A 53 1.26 -23.56 -12.63
CA LYS A 53 2.25 -22.64 -13.17
C LYS A 53 1.74 -21.24 -12.90
N PHE A 54 2.03 -20.72 -11.72
CA PHE A 54 1.82 -19.31 -11.45
C PHE A 54 2.70 -18.52 -12.41
N ASP A 55 2.13 -18.06 -13.53
CA ASP A 55 2.62 -16.85 -14.16
C ASP A 55 2.53 -15.78 -13.08
N ARG A 56 3.68 -15.42 -12.51
CA ARG A 56 3.79 -14.37 -11.50
C ARG A 56 3.46 -13.01 -12.12
N LYS A 57 2.23 -12.81 -12.61
CA LYS A 57 1.63 -11.47 -12.56
C LYS A 57 1.23 -11.26 -11.11
N ALA A 58 2.22 -10.79 -10.37
CA ALA A 58 2.18 -10.53 -8.95
C ALA A 58 0.96 -9.67 -8.57
N THR A 59 -0.13 -10.33 -8.17
CA THR A 59 -1.10 -9.81 -7.20
C THR A 59 -0.82 -10.33 -5.80
N GLY A 60 0.38 -10.89 -5.58
CA GLY A 60 1.04 -10.58 -4.33
C GLY A 60 1.12 -9.06 -4.27
N LYS A 61 0.51 -8.46 -3.24
CA LYS A 61 1.08 -7.25 -2.65
C LYS A 61 2.53 -7.61 -2.31
N LYS A 62 3.44 -7.59 -3.31
CA LYS A 62 4.74 -7.01 -3.06
C LYS A 62 4.34 -5.68 -2.46
N ALA A 63 4.64 -5.48 -1.19
CA ALA A 63 4.86 -4.14 -0.71
C ALA A 63 5.75 -3.56 -1.79
N ALA A 64 5.15 -2.78 -2.70
CA ALA A 64 5.92 -1.88 -3.47
C ALA A 64 6.59 -1.10 -2.36
N GLU A 65 7.88 -1.36 -2.15
CA GLU A 65 8.78 -0.30 -1.77
C GLU A 65 8.44 0.79 -2.78
N LYS A 66 7.46 1.63 -2.39
CA LYS A 66 7.22 2.90 -3.03
C LYS A 66 8.62 3.44 -3.06
N LYS A 67 9.22 3.57 -4.25
CA LYS A 67 10.51 4.23 -4.41
C LYS A 67 10.36 5.50 -3.59
N ILE A 68 10.95 5.50 -2.39
CA ILE A 68 10.69 6.56 -1.42
C ILE A 68 11.26 7.75 -2.17
N LYS A 69 10.40 8.71 -2.55
CA LYS A 69 10.91 9.91 -3.19
C LYS A 69 11.85 10.51 -2.16
N LYS A 70 13.09 10.81 -2.56
CA LYS A 70 14.13 11.41 -1.72
C LYS A 70 13.48 12.37 -0.72
N PRO A 71 13.78 12.33 0.59
CA PRO A 71 13.49 13.48 1.42
C PRO A 71 14.34 14.61 0.84
N GLY A 72 13.73 15.45 -0.01
CA GLY A 72 14.42 16.50 -0.75
C GLY A 72 15.03 17.56 0.16
N PHE A 73 14.78 17.49 1.48
CA PHE A 73 15.18 18.49 2.44
C PHE A 73 15.67 17.86 3.76
N PRO A 74 16.80 18.29 4.34
CA PRO A 74 17.26 17.82 5.65
C PRO A 74 16.20 18.08 6.76
N ALA A 75 16.10 17.16 7.73
CA ALA A 75 15.14 17.30 8.83
C ALA A 75 15.51 18.45 9.77
N GLU A 76 16.81 18.65 10.00
CA GLU A 76 17.36 19.67 10.89
C GLU A 76 16.85 21.07 10.54
N LYS A 77 17.05 21.49 9.29
CA LYS A 77 16.60 22.80 8.82
C LYS A 77 15.08 22.99 8.90
N LEU A 78 14.30 21.91 8.76
CA LEU A 78 12.84 22.00 8.89
C LEU A 78 12.44 22.22 10.34
N ILE A 79 13.06 21.44 11.23
CA ILE A 79 12.78 21.49 12.67
C ILE A 79 13.21 22.83 13.23
N GLU A 80 14.37 23.34 12.85
CA GLU A 80 14.84 24.67 13.25
C GLU A 80 13.83 25.78 12.92
N VAL A 81 13.17 25.71 11.76
CA VAL A 81 12.12 26.67 11.38
C VAL A 81 10.84 26.48 12.19
N MET A 82 10.48 25.24 12.51
CA MET A 82 9.20 24.90 13.15
C MET A 82 9.25 24.90 14.68
N LEU A 83 10.43 24.75 15.29
CA LEU A 83 10.58 24.55 16.72
C LEU A 83 10.06 25.76 17.50
N GLY A 84 9.11 25.52 18.40
CA GLY A 84 8.51 26.55 19.25
C GLY A 84 7.58 27.54 18.55
N LYS A 85 7.31 27.36 17.25
CA LYS A 85 6.43 28.25 16.48
C LYS A 85 5.16 27.52 16.05
N THR A 86 4.05 28.25 16.07
CA THR A 86 2.79 27.78 15.49
C THR A 86 2.69 28.31 14.06
N LEU A 87 2.79 27.41 13.08
CA LEU A 87 2.89 27.78 11.67
C LEU A 87 1.93 26.96 10.81
N SER A 88 1.42 27.57 9.74
CA SER A 88 0.66 26.88 8.70
C SER A 88 1.60 26.34 7.63
N HIS A 89 1.13 25.44 6.76
CA HIS A 89 1.95 24.91 5.67
C HIS A 89 2.57 26.01 4.78
N SER A 90 1.82 27.08 4.49
CA SER A 90 2.31 28.18 3.66
C SER A 90 3.35 29.02 4.38
N SER A 91 3.15 29.32 5.68
CA SER A 91 4.14 30.09 6.43
C SER A 91 5.43 29.32 6.68
N ILE A 92 5.36 27.98 6.79
CA ILE A 92 6.55 27.12 6.85
C ILE A 92 7.33 27.21 5.54
N LEU A 93 6.68 27.12 4.38
CA LEU A 93 7.37 27.25 3.09
C LEU A 93 8.02 28.63 2.94
N ALA A 94 7.30 29.70 3.28
CA ALA A 94 7.85 31.06 3.23
C ALA A 94 9.07 31.24 4.14
N ALA A 95 9.03 30.67 5.36
CA ALA A 95 10.17 30.70 6.28
C ALA A 95 11.34 29.85 5.78
N LEU A 96 11.07 28.73 5.08
CA LEU A 96 12.10 27.90 4.46
C LEU A 96 12.77 28.59 3.27
N ASP A 97 12.03 29.36 2.48
CA ASP A 97 12.61 30.14 1.38
C ASP A 97 13.61 31.19 1.89
N ILE A 98 13.38 31.74 3.09
CA ILE A 98 14.28 32.69 3.75
C ILE A 98 15.51 31.99 4.32
N ASN A 99 15.31 30.92 5.10
CA ASN A 99 16.40 30.25 5.82
C ASN A 99 17.25 29.31 4.93
N ALA A 100 16.67 28.79 3.84
CA ALA A 100 17.29 27.82 2.95
C ALA A 100 16.85 28.04 1.49
N PRO A 101 17.44 29.01 0.77
CA PRO A 101 17.15 29.20 -0.65
C PRO A 101 17.53 27.94 -1.45
N GLY A 102 16.72 27.58 -2.44
CA GLY A 102 16.97 26.42 -3.30
C GLY A 102 16.71 25.05 -2.63
N HIS A 103 16.00 25.03 -1.49
CA HIS A 103 15.69 23.80 -0.75
C HIS A 103 14.85 22.75 -1.51
N GLY A 104 14.21 23.13 -2.63
CA GLY A 104 13.51 22.20 -3.53
C GLY A 104 12.31 21.48 -2.92
N LEU A 105 11.84 21.89 -1.74
CA LEU A 105 10.71 21.25 -1.06
C LEU A 105 9.39 21.75 -1.67
N THR A 106 8.62 20.82 -2.22
CA THR A 106 7.27 21.14 -2.71
C THR A 106 6.25 21.14 -1.57
N LYS A 107 5.13 21.85 -1.74
CA LYS A 107 4.01 21.86 -0.77
C LYS A 107 3.54 20.44 -0.40
N HIS A 108 3.41 19.56 -1.38
CA HIS A 108 3.07 18.15 -1.15
C HIS A 108 4.15 17.43 -0.33
N GLY A 109 5.44 17.68 -0.62
CA GLY A 109 6.56 17.14 0.13
C GLY A 109 6.50 17.55 1.60
N LEU A 110 6.22 18.83 1.87
CA LEU A 110 6.04 19.35 3.22
C LEU A 110 4.85 18.68 3.94
N GLN A 111 3.69 18.59 3.29
CA GLN A 111 2.49 17.93 3.87
C GLN A 111 2.77 16.46 4.24
N THR A 112 3.45 15.75 3.35
CA THR A 112 3.84 14.35 3.58
C THR A 112 4.78 14.25 4.79
N ARG A 113 5.76 15.15 4.88
CA ARG A 113 6.73 15.21 5.99
C ARG A 113 6.04 15.48 7.32
N ILE A 114 5.17 16.48 7.37
CA ILE A 114 4.41 16.85 8.58
C ILE A 114 3.49 15.70 9.02
N THR A 115 2.84 15.03 8.07
CA THR A 115 2.03 13.83 8.37
C THR A 115 2.89 12.70 8.96
N ALA A 116 4.11 12.52 8.47
CA ALA A 116 5.05 11.54 9.03
C ALA A 116 5.53 11.93 10.43
N MET A 117 5.82 13.22 10.67
CA MET A 117 6.16 13.75 11.99
C MET A 117 5.03 13.52 12.99
N LEU A 118 3.78 13.78 12.59
CA LEU A 118 2.61 13.60 13.45
C LEU A 118 2.35 12.13 13.82
N LYS A 119 2.83 11.19 13.00
CA LYS A 119 2.75 9.74 13.25
C LYS A 119 3.96 9.18 13.99
N SER A 120 5.05 9.96 14.09
CA SER A 120 6.30 9.53 14.69
C SER A 120 6.24 9.66 16.21
N PRO A 121 6.69 8.66 16.98
CA PRO A 121 6.79 8.80 18.44
C PRO A 121 7.91 9.75 18.87
N HIS A 122 8.85 10.07 17.97
CA HIS A 122 10.04 10.89 18.25
C HIS A 122 9.81 12.40 18.02
N CYS A 123 8.60 12.82 17.64
CA CYS A 123 8.25 14.22 17.47
C CYS A 123 6.92 14.51 18.16
N GLN A 124 6.92 15.52 19.01
CA GLN A 124 5.69 16.03 19.59
C GLN A 124 5.19 17.19 18.74
N LEU A 125 4.32 16.86 17.78
CA LEU A 125 3.69 17.81 16.89
C LEU A 125 2.19 17.89 17.17
N THR A 126 1.73 19.06 17.59
CA THR A 126 0.30 19.32 17.82
C THR A 126 -0.29 20.01 16.60
N ARG A 127 -1.43 19.51 16.13
CA ARG A 127 -2.23 20.13 15.07
C ARG A 127 -3.37 20.92 15.70
N HIS A 128 -3.56 22.16 15.26
CA HIS A 128 -4.66 23.02 15.68
C HIS A 128 -5.74 23.07 14.58
N GLU A 129 -6.98 22.81 14.97
CA GLU A 129 -8.15 22.89 14.09
C GLU A 129 -8.67 24.33 14.04
N LYS A 130 -7.94 25.17 13.30
CA LYS A 130 -8.34 26.51 12.89
C LYS A 130 -8.85 26.46 11.43
N PRO A 131 -9.52 27.51 10.92
CA PRO A 131 -9.94 27.56 9.51
C PRO A 131 -8.81 27.27 8.51
N ILE A 132 -7.56 27.60 8.88
CA ILE A 132 -6.36 27.10 8.23
C ILE A 132 -5.62 26.21 9.25
N PRO A 133 -5.28 24.96 8.91
CA PRO A 133 -4.59 24.07 9.85
C PRO A 133 -3.20 24.62 10.18
N GLU A 134 -2.95 24.77 11.47
CA GLU A 134 -1.68 25.21 12.03
C GLU A 134 -1.03 24.07 12.83
N PHE A 135 0.29 24.06 12.88
CA PHE A 135 1.08 23.05 13.54
C PHE A 135 2.06 23.69 14.50
N THR A 136 2.15 23.13 15.70
CA THR A 136 3.10 23.56 16.73
C THR A 136 4.01 22.40 17.07
N LEU A 137 5.31 22.58 16.84
CA LEU A 137 6.34 21.59 17.18
C LEU A 137 6.94 21.93 18.54
N THR A 138 6.63 21.13 19.56
CA THR A 138 7.08 21.38 20.93
C THR A 138 8.42 20.71 21.24
N TYR A 139 8.60 19.47 20.77
CA TYR A 139 9.78 18.67 21.07
C TYR A 139 10.14 17.72 19.92
N VAL A 140 11.44 17.52 19.73
CA VAL A 140 11.99 16.52 18.82
C VAL A 140 13.12 15.76 19.53
N ASP A 141 13.01 14.44 19.53
CA ASP A 141 14.03 13.54 20.04
C ASP A 141 15.20 13.43 19.05
N PRO A 142 16.46 13.44 19.51
CA PRO A 142 17.64 13.16 18.69
C PRO A 142 17.52 11.94 17.76
N GLN A 143 16.82 10.86 18.17
CA GLN A 143 16.59 9.68 17.33
C GLN A 143 15.86 9.99 16.02
N TYR A 144 15.04 11.05 15.98
CA TYR A 144 14.34 11.45 14.78
C TYR A 144 15.30 11.88 13.66
N TYR A 145 16.38 12.59 13.98
CA TYR A 145 17.38 13.01 12.99
C TYR A 145 18.08 11.79 12.39
N ALA A 146 18.51 10.84 13.22
CA ALA A 146 19.14 9.59 12.78
C ALA A 146 18.22 8.77 11.87
N ASN A 147 16.92 8.69 12.21
CA ASN A 147 15.92 8.00 11.39
C ASN A 147 15.68 8.72 10.05
N SER A 148 15.65 10.07 10.05
CA SER A 148 15.51 10.84 8.83
C SER A 148 16.72 10.72 7.90
N GLU A 149 17.94 10.63 8.45
CA GLU A 149 19.14 10.39 7.65
C GLU A 149 19.17 8.99 7.04
N ARG A 150 18.81 7.97 7.83
CA ARG A 150 18.70 6.58 7.34
C ARG A 150 17.70 6.48 6.21
N ALA A 151 16.52 7.10 6.36
CA ALA A 151 15.52 7.17 5.31
C ALA A 151 16.02 7.89 4.05
N ALA A 152 16.92 8.87 4.19
CA ALA A 152 17.56 9.53 3.06
C ALA A 152 18.61 8.65 2.35
N LYS A 153 19.34 7.80 3.11
CA LYS A 153 20.41 6.93 2.60
C LYS A 153 19.91 5.67 1.90
N VAL A 154 18.80 5.07 2.34
CA VAL A 154 18.17 3.88 1.71
C VAL A 154 17.72 4.14 0.26
N LEU A 155 17.80 5.38 -0.20
CA LEU A 155 17.43 5.84 -1.54
C LEU A 155 18.59 6.27 -2.44
N ARG A 156 19.84 6.11 -1.98
CA ARG A 156 21.04 6.28 -2.79
C ARG A 156 21.45 4.94 -3.37
#